data_AF-A0A483A1U5-F1
#
_entry.id   AF-A0A483A1U5-F1
#
_cell.length_a   1.000
_cell.length_b   1.000
_cell.length_c   1.000
_cell.angle_alpha   90.00
_cell.angle_beta   90.00
_cell.angle_gamma   90.00
#
_symmetry.space_group_name_H-M   'P 1'
#
loop_
_entity.id
_entity.type
_entity.pdbx_description
1 polymer ?
#
loop_
_entity_poly.entity_id
_entity_poly.type
_entity_poly.pdbx_seq_one_letter_code
_entity_poly.pdbx_strand_id
1 'polypeptide(L)'
;MAKQSHILPTYNQDYNIILKAIIERLPIAYCKWSVINNIDASNYTAILDSTLKGFNKYTLEHSEYIYAETKEKITDYINTFEVAPKGSIDEFKLIFFLSTTLAENLESKGLKVVAEVVLTTMIWLLDVRLESVKIRRNTLTEQIIKMIHRNSVAKETGEVGLYLIYKCLYNSAKDN
;
A
#
# COMPACT_ATOMS: atom_id res chain seq x y z
N MET A 1 -24.33 -27.19 0.58
CA MET A 1 -23.53 -27.00 1.82
C MET A 1 -23.23 -25.52 1.94
N ALA A 2 -23.56 -24.88 3.07
CA ALA A 2 -23.17 -23.50 3.32
C ALA A 2 -21.63 -23.45 3.46
N LYS A 3 -20.97 -22.60 2.65
CA LYS A 3 -19.50 -22.43 2.72
C LYS A 3 -19.14 -21.80 4.07
N GLN A 4 -18.21 -22.42 4.80
CA GLN A 4 -17.66 -21.86 6.03
C GLN A 4 -16.81 -20.64 5.66
N SER A 5 -17.15 -19.46 6.18
CA SER A 5 -16.33 -18.26 5.99
C SER A 5 -15.03 -18.39 6.78
N HIS A 6 -13.92 -17.96 6.17
CA HIS A 6 -12.66 -17.89 6.90
C HIS A 6 -12.71 -16.72 7.89
N ILE A 7 -12.44 -17.01 9.17
CA ILE A 7 -12.31 -15.98 10.21
C ILE A 7 -10.84 -15.53 10.26
N LEU A 8 -10.61 -14.24 10.08
CA LEU A 8 -9.27 -13.65 10.24
C LEU A 8 -8.83 -13.65 11.72
N PRO A 9 -7.55 -13.98 12.00
CA PRO A 9 -6.97 -13.73 13.32
C PRO A 9 -6.91 -12.22 13.60
N THR A 10 -6.86 -11.83 14.87
CA THR A 10 -6.61 -10.43 15.25
C THR A 10 -5.17 -10.04 14.91
N TYR A 11 -4.96 -8.92 14.21
CA TYR A 11 -3.64 -8.48 13.73
C TYR A 11 -3.33 -7.01 14.05
N ASN A 12 -3.95 -6.47 15.11
CA ASN A 12 -3.81 -5.06 15.52
C ASN A 12 -2.34 -4.61 15.65
N GLN A 13 -1.46 -5.48 16.13
CA GLN A 13 -0.04 -5.17 16.30
C GLN A 13 0.66 -4.97 14.95
N ASP A 14 0.48 -5.90 14.01
CA ASP A 14 1.05 -5.80 12.67
C ASP A 14 0.49 -4.59 11.92
N TYR A 15 -0.81 -4.32 12.07
CA TYR A 15 -1.46 -3.13 11.49
C TYR A 15 -0.79 -1.84 11.94
N ASN A 16 -0.58 -1.67 13.25
CA ASN A 16 0.06 -0.46 13.78
C ASN A 16 1.52 -0.32 13.32
N ILE A 17 2.24 -1.44 13.20
CA ILE A 17 3.62 -1.45 12.69
C ILE A 17 3.65 -0.95 11.24
N ILE A 18 2.77 -1.47 10.37
CA ILE A 18 2.73 -1.07 8.96
C ILE A 18 2.23 0.37 8.79
N LEU A 19 1.20 0.79 9.54
CA LEU A 19 0.73 2.17 9.52
C LEU A 19 1.84 3.15 9.90
N LYS A 20 2.60 2.85 10.96
CA LYS A 20 3.76 3.64 11.37
C LYS A 20 4.83 3.67 10.27
N ALA A 21 5.11 2.51 9.65
CA ALA A 21 6.08 2.41 8.56
C ALA A 21 5.69 3.24 7.32
N ILE A 22 4.39 3.37 7.04
CA ILE A 22 3.85 4.27 6.01
C ILE A 22 4.11 5.73 6.40
N ILE A 23 3.69 6.15 7.60
CA ILE A 23 3.83 7.54 8.09
C ILE A 23 5.29 8.01 7.99
N GLU A 24 6.22 7.21 8.49
CA GLU A 24 7.66 7.55 8.52
C GLU A 24 8.26 7.71 7.12
N ARG A 25 7.68 7.05 6.10
CA ARG A 25 8.20 7.01 4.73
C ARG A 25 7.50 7.98 3.78
N LEU A 26 6.35 8.53 4.16
CA LEU A 26 5.62 9.52 3.35
C LEU A 26 6.51 10.65 2.80
N PRO A 27 7.41 11.28 3.60
CA PRO A 27 8.23 12.37 3.07
C PRO A 27 9.15 11.96 1.93
N ILE A 28 9.75 10.77 2.05
CA ILE A 28 10.70 10.28 1.05
C ILE A 28 9.93 9.71 -0.16
N ALA A 29 8.78 9.08 0.05
CA ALA A 29 7.89 8.65 -1.02
C ALA A 29 7.38 9.86 -1.84
N TYR A 30 7.05 10.97 -1.18
CA TYR A 30 6.72 12.22 -1.84
C TYR A 30 7.86 12.70 -2.75
N CYS A 31 9.10 12.76 -2.25
CA CYS A 31 10.24 13.15 -3.07
C CYS A 31 10.40 12.27 -4.31
N LYS A 32 10.24 10.95 -4.18
CA LYS A 32 10.31 10.01 -5.32
C LYS A 32 9.18 10.23 -6.32
N TRP A 33 7.94 10.34 -5.84
CA TRP A 33 6.77 10.60 -6.66
C TRP A 33 6.93 11.91 -7.45
N SER A 34 7.41 12.97 -6.79
CA SER A 34 7.63 14.28 -7.41
C SER A 34 8.69 14.24 -8.51
N VAL A 35 9.81 13.56 -8.28
CA VAL A 35 10.87 13.41 -9.29
C VAL A 35 10.37 12.63 -10.50
N ILE A 36 9.69 11.50 -10.29
CA ILE A 36 9.23 10.63 -11.38
C ILE A 36 8.16 11.31 -12.23
N ASN A 37 7.31 12.14 -11.61
CA ASN A 37 6.24 12.87 -12.29
C ASN A 37 6.64 14.30 -12.72
N ASN A 38 7.92 14.68 -12.61
CA ASN A 38 8.45 15.99 -12.98
C ASN A 38 7.70 17.17 -12.33
N ILE A 39 7.36 17.04 -11.05
CA ILE A 39 6.77 18.12 -10.27
C ILE A 39 7.85 19.18 -10.01
N ASP A 40 7.48 20.45 -10.12
CA ASP A 40 8.41 21.57 -9.87
C ASP A 40 8.90 21.56 -8.41
N ALA A 41 10.23 21.58 -8.25
CA ALA A 41 10.94 21.65 -6.98
C ALA A 41 10.51 22.85 -6.12
N SER A 42 10.08 23.95 -6.74
CA SER A 42 9.58 25.14 -6.04
C SER A 42 8.34 24.87 -5.18
N ASN A 43 7.55 23.82 -5.51
CA ASN A 43 6.33 23.45 -4.80
C ASN A 43 6.54 22.33 -3.76
N TYR A 44 7.77 21.83 -3.59
CA TYR A 44 8.04 20.61 -2.81
C TYR A 44 7.65 20.72 -1.35
N THR A 45 8.05 21.79 -0.67
CA THR A 45 7.82 21.96 0.77
C THR A 45 6.36 22.20 1.11
N ALA A 46 5.66 23.00 0.30
CA ALA A 46 4.24 23.32 0.53
C ALA A 46 3.34 22.09 0.32
N ILE A 47 3.56 21.34 -0.76
CA ILE A 47 2.80 20.13 -1.05
C ILE A 47 3.15 19.02 -0.05
N LEU A 48 4.43 18.87 0.34
CA LEU A 48 4.83 17.89 1.35
C LEU A 48 4.17 18.18 2.71
N ASP A 49 4.21 19.41 3.18
CA ASP A 49 3.59 19.80 4.46
C ASP A 49 2.07 19.61 4.42
N SER A 50 1.41 19.99 3.32
CA SER A 50 -0.01 19.73 3.09
C SER A 50 -0.33 18.22 3.09
N THR A 51 0.51 17.42 2.44
CA THR A 51 0.37 15.96 2.35
C THR A 51 0.47 15.30 3.71
N LEU A 52 1.49 15.66 4.50
CA LEU A 52 1.68 15.12 5.84
C LEU A 52 0.55 15.54 6.79
N LYS A 53 0.12 16.81 6.75
CA LYS A 53 -1.00 17.31 7.56
C LYS A 53 -2.31 16.62 7.20
N GLY A 54 -2.61 16.51 5.90
CA GLY A 54 -3.81 15.84 5.39
C GLY A 54 -3.85 14.36 5.78
N PHE A 55 -2.73 13.65 5.60
CA PHE A 55 -2.61 12.25 5.99
C PHE A 55 -2.78 12.05 7.50
N ASN A 56 -2.00 12.76 8.31
CA ASN A 56 -2.02 12.60 9.77
C ASN A 56 -3.40 12.90 10.37
N LYS A 57 -4.03 14.00 9.92
CA LYS A 57 -5.39 14.36 10.33
C LYS A 57 -6.37 13.24 10.00
N TYR A 58 -6.35 12.77 8.74
CA TYR A 58 -7.26 11.73 8.29
C TYR A 58 -7.09 10.42 9.08
N THR A 59 -5.85 9.94 9.24
CA THR A 59 -5.57 8.69 9.96
C THR A 59 -5.93 8.75 11.44
N LEU A 60 -5.78 9.91 12.08
CA LEU A 60 -6.11 10.09 13.49
C LEU A 60 -7.62 10.12 13.71
N GLU A 61 -8.36 10.76 12.81
CA GLU A 61 -9.83 10.86 12.88
C GLU A 61 -10.55 9.54 12.51
N HIS A 62 -9.92 8.66 11.72
CA HIS A 62 -10.57 7.49 11.12
C HIS A 62 -9.87 6.15 11.38
N SER A 63 -9.02 6.06 12.41
CA SER A 63 -8.14 4.90 12.64
C SER A 63 -8.90 3.56 12.74
N GLU A 64 -9.99 3.50 13.50
CA GLU A 64 -10.82 2.31 13.66
C GLU A 64 -11.55 1.91 12.36
N TYR A 65 -12.04 2.91 11.63
CA TYR A 65 -12.72 2.72 10.36
C TYR A 65 -11.75 2.15 9.31
N ILE A 66 -10.56 2.74 9.16
CA ILE A 66 -9.52 2.26 8.24
C ILE A 66 -9.11 0.83 8.60
N TYR A 67 -8.99 0.51 9.89
CA TYR A 67 -8.69 -0.84 10.35
C TYR A 67 -9.77 -1.84 9.94
N ALA A 68 -11.04 -1.51 10.18
CA ALA A 68 -12.18 -2.36 9.83
C ALA A 68 -12.29 -2.59 8.31
N GLU A 69 -12.17 -1.54 7.50
CA GLU A 69 -12.25 -1.63 6.05
C GLU A 69 -11.06 -2.43 5.48
N THR A 70 -9.85 -2.23 6.01
CA THR A 70 -8.68 -3.04 5.64
C THR A 70 -8.91 -4.52 5.95
N LYS A 71 -9.52 -4.83 7.10
CA LYS A 71 -9.86 -6.20 7.51
C LYS A 71 -10.86 -6.84 6.57
N GLU A 72 -11.89 -6.10 6.17
CA GLU A 72 -12.91 -6.55 5.25
C GLU A 72 -12.30 -6.91 3.89
N LYS A 73 -11.52 -6.02 3.28
CA LYS A 73 -10.86 -6.29 1.99
C LYS A 73 -9.93 -7.50 2.03
N ILE A 74 -9.19 -7.70 3.12
CA ILE A 74 -8.35 -8.89 3.28
C ILE A 74 -9.21 -10.15 3.41
N THR A 75 -10.33 -10.08 4.14
CA THR A 75 -11.28 -11.18 4.30
C THR A 75 -11.88 -11.56 2.94
N ASP A 76 -12.28 -10.57 2.15
CA ASP A 76 -12.84 -10.76 0.81
C ASP A 76 -11.81 -11.38 -0.14
N TYR A 77 -10.57 -10.92 -0.12
CA TYR A 77 -9.49 -11.56 -0.86
C TYR A 77 -9.32 -13.04 -0.48
N ILE A 78 -9.29 -13.34 0.83
CA ILE A 78 -9.14 -14.71 1.32
C ILE A 78 -10.28 -15.60 0.84
N ASN A 79 -11.52 -15.13 0.95
CA ASN A 79 -12.70 -15.89 0.57
C ASN A 79 -12.82 -16.04 -0.96
N THR A 80 -12.47 -15.00 -1.72
CA THR A 80 -12.54 -14.99 -3.19
C THR A 80 -11.54 -15.96 -3.81
N PHE A 81 -10.31 -15.99 -3.29
CA PHE A 81 -9.24 -16.84 -3.80
C PHE A 81 -9.08 -18.16 -3.04
N GLU A 82 -9.96 -18.44 -2.08
CA GLU A 82 -9.96 -19.65 -1.24
C GLU A 82 -8.59 -19.93 -0.59
N VAL A 83 -7.89 -18.88 -0.16
CA VAL A 83 -6.54 -18.98 0.43
C VAL A 83 -6.59 -19.00 1.95
N ALA A 84 -6.25 -20.14 2.56
CA ALA A 84 -6.28 -20.29 4.01
C ALA A 84 -5.32 -19.31 4.73
N PRO A 85 -5.79 -18.51 5.72
CA PRO A 85 -4.91 -17.73 6.57
C PRO A 85 -4.10 -18.69 7.46
N LYS A 86 -2.79 -18.81 7.23
CA LYS A 86 -1.88 -19.59 8.10
C LYS A 86 -1.58 -18.81 9.39
N GLY A 87 -2.56 -18.67 10.27
CA GLY A 87 -2.40 -18.11 11.63
C GLY A 87 -2.04 -16.61 11.73
N SER A 88 -1.56 -15.99 10.65
CA SER A 88 -1.30 -14.54 10.57
C SER A 88 -1.54 -14.00 9.15
N ILE A 89 -1.69 -12.69 9.06
CA ILE A 89 -1.75 -11.97 7.78
C ILE A 89 -0.31 -11.67 7.36
N ASP A 90 0.07 -12.12 6.16
CA ASP A 90 1.41 -11.81 5.65
C ASP A 90 1.64 -10.31 5.46
N GLU A 91 2.86 -9.87 5.73
CA GLU A 91 3.28 -8.46 5.72
C GLU A 91 3.01 -7.79 4.35
N PHE A 92 3.25 -8.50 3.24
CA PHE A 92 2.97 -7.98 1.89
C PHE A 92 1.49 -7.67 1.70
N LYS A 93 0.62 -8.57 2.18
CA LYS A 93 -0.83 -8.40 2.15
C LYS A 93 -1.21 -7.17 2.95
N LEU A 94 -0.69 -7.03 4.16
CA LEU A 94 -1.02 -5.90 5.02
C LEU A 94 -0.52 -4.57 4.46
N ILE A 95 0.71 -4.50 3.93
CA ILE A 95 1.24 -3.33 3.22
C ILE A 95 0.30 -2.94 2.08
N PHE A 96 -0.07 -3.90 1.22
CA PHE A 96 -0.91 -3.64 0.07
C PHE A 96 -2.30 -3.15 0.46
N PHE A 97 -3.05 -3.96 1.23
CA PHE A 97 -4.45 -3.66 1.53
C PHE A 97 -4.58 -2.39 2.37
N LEU A 98 -3.72 -2.17 3.37
CA LEU A 98 -3.76 -0.94 4.17
C LEU A 98 -3.50 0.30 3.30
N SER A 99 -2.46 0.27 2.46
CA SER A 99 -2.14 1.41 1.60
C SER A 99 -3.24 1.69 0.57
N THR A 100 -3.85 0.66 -0.01
CA THR A 100 -4.98 0.83 -0.95
C THR A 100 -6.21 1.42 -0.25
N THR A 101 -6.59 0.91 0.92
CA THR A 101 -7.69 1.45 1.74
C THR A 101 -7.45 2.91 2.12
N LEU A 102 -6.25 3.25 2.57
CA LEU A 102 -5.88 4.64 2.87
C LEU A 102 -6.00 5.53 1.63
N ALA A 103 -5.48 5.08 0.49
CA ALA A 103 -5.47 5.86 -0.74
C ALA A 103 -6.89 6.12 -1.28
N GLU A 104 -7.74 5.09 -1.37
CA GLU A 104 -9.12 5.22 -1.82
C GLU A 104 -9.91 6.19 -0.94
N ASN A 105 -9.73 6.09 0.37
CA ASN A 105 -10.36 6.97 1.33
C ASN A 105 -9.88 8.42 1.19
N LEU A 106 -8.58 8.65 1.06
CA LEU A 106 -8.01 9.98 0.84
C LEU A 106 -8.52 10.58 -0.48
N GLU A 107 -8.58 9.79 -1.55
CA GLU A 107 -9.11 10.22 -2.85
C GLU A 107 -10.59 10.61 -2.74
N SER A 108 -11.42 9.85 -2.03
CA SER A 108 -12.84 10.19 -1.79
C SER A 108 -13.04 11.51 -1.03
N LYS A 109 -12.02 11.97 -0.28
CA LYS A 109 -11.99 13.27 0.41
C LYS A 109 -11.38 14.39 -0.44
N GLY A 110 -11.06 14.13 -1.70
CA GLY A 110 -10.40 15.08 -2.59
C GLY A 110 -8.90 15.24 -2.34
N LEU A 111 -8.28 14.38 -1.53
CA LEU A 111 -6.85 14.40 -1.21
C LEU A 111 -6.04 13.53 -2.18
N LYS A 112 -6.26 13.72 -3.49
CA LYS A 112 -5.71 12.86 -4.55
C LYS A 112 -4.18 12.73 -4.51
N VAL A 113 -3.45 13.84 -4.37
CA VAL A 113 -1.98 13.81 -4.29
C VAL A 113 -1.51 12.99 -3.08
N VAL A 114 -2.21 13.10 -1.94
CA VAL A 114 -1.89 12.32 -0.74
C VAL A 114 -2.13 10.83 -1.00
N ALA A 115 -3.22 10.47 -1.66
CA ALA A 115 -3.50 9.10 -2.08
C ALA A 115 -2.37 8.53 -2.97
N GLU A 116 -1.92 9.29 -3.98
CA GLU A 116 -0.82 8.88 -4.86
C GLU A 116 0.51 8.69 -4.10
N VAL A 117 0.79 9.55 -3.12
CA VAL A 117 2.00 9.44 -2.28
C VAL A 117 1.91 8.23 -1.33
N VAL A 118 0.73 7.91 -0.80
CA VAL A 118 0.49 6.69 -0.01
C VAL A 118 0.73 5.44 -0.86
N LEU A 119 0.19 5.40 -2.08
CA LEU A 119 0.45 4.29 -3.01
C LEU A 119 1.93 4.22 -3.40
N THR A 120 2.62 5.35 -3.56
CA THR A 120 4.08 5.36 -3.79
C THR A 120 4.83 4.79 -2.57
N THR A 121 4.37 5.09 -1.35
CA THR A 121 4.91 4.54 -0.10
C THR A 121 4.74 3.03 -0.04
N MET A 122 3.58 2.51 -0.46
CA MET A 122 3.33 1.08 -0.60
C MET A 122 4.39 0.39 -1.47
N ILE A 123 4.63 0.91 -2.67
CA ILE A 123 5.62 0.34 -3.60
C ILE A 123 7.00 0.32 -2.98
N TRP A 124 7.38 1.39 -2.29
CA TRP A 124 8.68 1.44 -1.66
C TRP A 124 8.82 0.48 -0.48
N LEU A 125 7.78 0.31 0.34
CA LEU A 125 7.77 -0.72 1.39
C LEU A 125 7.91 -2.12 0.80
N LEU A 126 7.22 -2.41 -0.31
CA LEU A 126 7.33 -3.68 -1.03
C LEU A 126 8.74 -3.86 -1.64
N ASP A 127 9.34 -2.81 -2.19
CA ASP A 127 10.73 -2.84 -2.69
C ASP A 127 11.74 -3.10 -1.57
N VAL A 128 11.55 -2.53 -0.38
CA VAL A 128 12.39 -2.83 0.80
C VAL A 128 12.32 -4.33 1.15
N ARG A 129 11.14 -4.93 1.05
CA ARG A 129 11.00 -6.39 1.23
C ARG A 129 11.75 -7.17 0.16
N LEU A 130 11.68 -6.77 -1.11
CA LEU A 130 12.46 -7.41 -2.18
C LEU A 130 13.97 -7.24 -2.00
N GLU A 131 14.42 -6.08 -1.52
CA GLU A 131 15.84 -5.82 -1.27
C GLU A 131 16.39 -6.71 -0.16
N SER A 132 15.57 -7.10 0.83
CA SER A 132 15.97 -8.07 1.86
C SER A 132 16.33 -9.46 1.31
N VAL A 133 15.88 -9.78 0.09
CA VAL A 133 16.25 -10.98 -0.67
C VAL A 133 17.11 -10.64 -1.89
N LYS A 134 17.82 -9.51 -1.84
CA LYS A 134 18.77 -9.01 -2.87
C LYS A 134 18.16 -8.78 -4.25
N ILE A 135 16.84 -8.56 -4.33
CA ILE A 135 16.15 -8.19 -5.56
C ILE A 135 15.93 -6.68 -5.58
N ARG A 136 16.34 -6.03 -6.68
CA ARG A 136 16.09 -4.59 -6.93
C ARG A 136 15.35 -4.42 -8.25
N ARG A 137 14.32 -3.58 -8.27
CA ARG A 137 13.40 -3.45 -9.42
C ARG A 137 13.09 -2.00 -9.80
N ASN A 138 14.11 -1.14 -9.83
CA ASN A 138 13.96 0.30 -10.09
C ASN A 138 13.06 0.64 -11.29
N THR A 139 13.22 -0.07 -12.42
CA THR A 139 12.37 0.16 -13.61
C THR A 139 10.91 -0.20 -13.36
N LEU A 140 10.63 -1.27 -12.61
CA LEU A 140 9.26 -1.64 -12.24
C LEU A 140 8.67 -0.57 -11.32
N THR A 141 9.42 -0.14 -10.31
CA THR A 141 9.05 0.93 -9.37
C THR A 141 8.64 2.21 -10.12
N GLU A 142 9.46 2.66 -11.07
CA GLU A 142 9.18 3.84 -11.87
C GLU A 142 7.91 3.70 -12.72
N GLN A 143 7.70 2.55 -13.35
CA GLN A 143 6.50 2.29 -14.14
C GLN A 143 5.24 2.29 -13.28
N ILE A 144 5.29 1.66 -12.10
CA ILE A 144 4.15 1.64 -11.19
C ILE A 144 3.84 3.05 -10.67
N ILE A 145 4.84 3.86 -10.33
CA ILE A 145 4.61 5.25 -9.89
C ILE A 145 3.95 6.08 -11.00
N LYS A 146 4.33 5.86 -12.27
CA LYS A 146 3.63 6.48 -13.41
C LYS A 146 2.21 5.95 -13.56
N MET A 147 1.96 4.66 -13.33
CA MET A 147 0.61 4.08 -13.34
C MET A 147 -0.27 4.64 -12.23
N ILE A 148 0.29 4.85 -11.03
CA ILE A 148 -0.36 5.50 -9.87
C ILE A 148 -0.82 6.90 -10.28
N HIS A 149 0.09 7.71 -10.83
CA HIS A 149 -0.23 9.08 -11.23
C HIS A 149 -1.33 9.17 -12.31
N ARG A 150 -1.39 8.16 -13.19
CA ARG A 150 -2.41 8.05 -14.25
C ARG A 150 -3.71 7.37 -13.77
N ASN A 151 -3.80 6.99 -12.50
CA ASN A 151 -4.90 6.19 -11.94
C ASN A 151 -5.21 4.92 -12.77
N SER A 152 -4.16 4.15 -13.07
CA SER A 152 -4.24 3.00 -14.00
C SER A 152 -3.77 1.67 -13.40
N VAL A 153 -3.32 1.65 -12.14
CA VAL A 153 -2.76 0.46 -11.49
C VAL A 153 -3.73 -0.72 -11.53
N ALA A 154 -4.97 -0.54 -11.09
CA ALA A 154 -5.96 -1.63 -11.06
C ALA A 154 -6.34 -2.08 -12.48
N LYS A 155 -6.41 -1.15 -13.44
CA LYS A 155 -6.69 -1.48 -14.85
C LYS A 155 -5.58 -2.31 -15.49
N GLU A 156 -4.33 -2.01 -15.18
CA GLU A 156 -3.17 -2.64 -15.81
C GLU A 156 -2.69 -3.90 -15.08
N THR A 157 -2.92 -4.00 -13.77
CA THR A 157 -2.45 -5.12 -12.94
C THR A 157 -3.56 -5.97 -12.36
N GLY A 158 -4.83 -5.55 -12.48
CA GLY A 158 -5.94 -6.11 -11.70
C GLY A 158 -5.98 -5.56 -10.27
N GLU A 159 -7.07 -5.83 -9.55
CA GLU A 159 -7.31 -5.27 -8.20
C GLU A 159 -6.26 -5.71 -7.18
N VAL A 160 -5.69 -6.91 -7.32
CA VAL A 160 -4.69 -7.47 -6.38
C VAL A 160 -3.41 -7.95 -7.08
N GLY A 161 -3.29 -7.77 -8.40
CA GLY A 161 -2.19 -8.37 -9.15
C GLY A 161 -0.84 -7.76 -8.82
N LEU A 162 -0.79 -6.46 -8.49
CA LEU A 162 0.43 -5.82 -8.01
C LEU A 162 0.96 -6.48 -6.71
N TYR A 163 0.08 -6.77 -5.76
CA TYR A 163 0.43 -7.54 -4.56
C TYR A 163 1.02 -8.91 -4.92
N LEU A 164 0.35 -9.63 -5.82
CA LEU A 164 0.79 -10.96 -6.25
C LEU A 164 2.16 -10.92 -6.93
N ILE A 165 2.42 -9.95 -7.80
CA ILE A 165 3.73 -9.76 -8.45
C ILE A 165 4.84 -9.66 -7.41
N TYR A 166 4.70 -8.76 -6.44
CA TYR A 166 5.71 -8.57 -5.39
C TYR A 166 5.90 -9.80 -4.51
N LYS A 167 4.80 -10.46 -4.13
CA LYS A 167 4.85 -11.67 -3.31
C LYS A 167 5.51 -12.84 -4.04
N CYS A 168 5.20 -13.04 -5.32
CA CYS A 168 5.81 -14.08 -6.15
C CYS A 168 7.30 -13.83 -6.37
N LEU A 169 7.69 -12.59 -6.65
CA LEU A 169 9.11 -12.21 -6.77
C LEU A 169 9.87 -12.49 -5.48
N TYR A 170 9.30 -12.13 -4.33
CA TYR A 170 9.92 -12.37 -3.03
C TYR A 170 10.10 -13.86 -2.76
N ASN A 171 9.04 -14.66 -2.92
CA ASN A 171 9.10 -16.10 -2.68
C ASN A 171 10.11 -16.79 -3.61
N SER A 172 10.08 -16.45 -4.91
CA SER A 172 11.01 -17.01 -5.89
C SER A 172 12.48 -16.69 -5.56
N ALA A 173 12.75 -15.53 -4.97
CA ALA A 173 14.12 -15.15 -4.57
C ALA A 173 14.52 -15.69 -3.20
N LYS A 174 13.56 -15.93 -2.31
CA LYS A 174 13.80 -16.50 -0.98
C LYS A 174 14.15 -17.99 -1.05
N ASP A 175 13.56 -18.69 -2.02
CA ASP A 175 13.72 -20.15 -2.19
C ASP A 175 14.99 -20.52 -2.99
N ASN A 176 15.77 -19.53 -3.45
CA ASN A 176 17.05 -19.68 -4.17
C ASN A 176 18.21 -19.04 -3.38
#